data_AF-A0A2S5UWE7-F1
#
_entry.id   AF-A0A2S5UWE7-F1
#
_cell.length_a   1.000
_cell.length_b   1.000
_cell.length_c   1.000
_cell.angle_alpha   90.00
_cell.angle_beta   90.00
_cell.angle_gamma   90.00
#
_symmetry.space_group_name_H-M   'P 1'
#
loop_
_entity.id
_entity.type
_entity.pdbx_description
1 polymer ?
#
loop_
_entity_poly.entity_id
_entity_poly.type
_entity_poly.pdbx_seq_one_letter_code
_entity_poly.pdbx_strand_id
1 'polypeptide(L)'
;MRSEQLDVHDAPDERVRVFDLGGGTGMLAYLLEPEPSDQVVVVAGAWPLTEARVLARSRVLQLNPVNGLPEFVPARTAEEAVERRASLQRSVQNDQRLRAMSYESLTEEEYQARESGVWNAAAIVEPEEPQPDTDTDTDTDTDTDTDTDTDTDTDTDVDVDVDVDVEAVKEAKIQAAFERAKAKAAAAGTPIDEETVEWFVSIVGDDEPTVTFVTEEQRRAFEAEAEEYFDGIAGRYSPMEVTGRLGLPEEVLSEAWNAQSQEALDAAINACENEWHRRMLVRMAEHAALDELMLEFDLETIVFPQDREPTEEEQEVWSVAYSAAMERWELGDFVEEPVAPWLLSHVDLGAPASDAEIIASFEHPTARLQFERVR
;
A
#
# COMPACT_ATOMS: atom_id res chain seq x y z
N MET A 1 -20.45 -1.47 -29.28
CA MET A 1 -19.33 -2.11 -30.02
C MET A 1 -19.80 -3.44 -30.59
N ARG A 2 -19.42 -3.81 -31.83
CA ARG A 2 -19.54 -5.19 -32.30
C ARG A 2 -18.19 -5.86 -32.03
N SER A 3 -18.07 -6.53 -30.88
CA SER A 3 -16.91 -7.34 -30.57
C SER A 3 -16.94 -8.61 -31.41
N GLU A 4 -16.46 -8.53 -32.65
CA GLU A 4 -16.18 -9.73 -33.42
C GLU A 4 -14.89 -10.32 -32.84
N GLN A 5 -15.01 -11.44 -32.13
CA GLN A 5 -13.87 -12.19 -31.62
C GLN A 5 -13.07 -12.65 -32.84
N LEU A 6 -11.94 -11.98 -33.09
CA LEU A 6 -11.04 -12.40 -34.15
C LEU A 6 -10.23 -13.56 -33.60
N ASP A 7 -10.58 -14.76 -34.03
CA ASP A 7 -9.85 -15.96 -33.68
C ASP A 7 -8.42 -15.82 -34.23
N VAL A 8 -7.46 -15.64 -33.34
CA VAL A 8 -6.05 -15.51 -33.71
C VAL A 8 -5.53 -16.94 -33.89
N HIS A 9 -5.88 -17.54 -35.02
CA HIS A 9 -5.26 -18.79 -35.43
C HIS A 9 -3.73 -18.60 -35.38
N ASP A 10 -3.05 -19.60 -34.82
CA ASP A 10 -1.60 -19.67 -34.60
C ASP A 10 -1.05 -18.81 -33.45
N ALA A 11 -1.89 -18.29 -32.55
CA ALA A 11 -1.39 -17.67 -31.32
C ALA A 11 -0.70 -18.71 -30.41
N PRO A 12 0.45 -18.39 -29.80
CA PRO A 12 1.12 -19.28 -28.85
C PRO A 12 0.37 -19.43 -27.52
N ASP A 13 -0.58 -18.54 -27.22
CA ASP A 13 -1.42 -18.57 -26.03
C ASP A 13 -2.90 -18.68 -26.43
N GLU A 14 -3.52 -19.82 -26.12
CA GLU A 14 -4.93 -20.10 -26.46
C GLU A 14 -5.92 -19.18 -25.76
N ARG A 15 -5.49 -18.45 -24.73
CA ARG A 15 -6.33 -17.50 -23.98
C ARG A 15 -6.43 -16.14 -24.65
N VAL A 16 -5.53 -15.85 -25.57
CA VAL A 16 -5.45 -14.53 -26.20
C VAL A 16 -6.65 -14.29 -27.11
N ARG A 17 -7.22 -13.10 -27.05
CA ARG A 17 -8.26 -12.60 -27.94
C ARG A 17 -7.89 -11.22 -28.42
N VAL A 18 -8.19 -10.95 -29.68
CA VAL A 18 -8.14 -9.60 -30.24
C VAL A 18 -9.55 -9.16 -30.55
N PHE A 19 -9.98 -8.05 -29.95
CA PHE A 19 -11.27 -7.44 -30.21
C PHE A 19 -11.07 -6.23 -31.13
N ASP A 20 -11.79 -6.19 -32.24
CA ASP A 20 -11.82 -4.98 -33.08
C ASP A 20 -12.74 -3.93 -32.43
N LEU A 21 -12.16 -2.79 -32.03
CA LEU A 21 -12.89 -1.68 -31.43
C LEU A 21 -13.48 -0.73 -32.49
N GLY A 22 -13.19 -0.96 -33.77
CA GLY A 22 -13.47 -0.04 -34.86
C GLY A 22 -12.34 0.96 -35.07
N GLY A 23 -12.41 1.72 -36.18
CA GLY A 23 -11.41 2.75 -36.50
C GLY A 23 -10.00 2.22 -36.82
N GLY A 24 -9.83 0.90 -36.95
CA GLY A 24 -8.53 0.27 -37.14
C GLY A 24 -7.77 0.00 -35.84
N THR A 25 -8.43 0.11 -34.68
CA THR A 25 -7.86 -0.19 -33.35
C THR A 25 -8.34 -1.57 -32.87
N GLY A 26 -7.40 -2.39 -32.39
CA GLY A 26 -7.67 -3.68 -31.76
C GLY A 26 -7.26 -3.68 -30.29
N MET A 27 -8.11 -4.24 -29.43
CA MET A 27 -7.80 -4.52 -28.03
C MET A 27 -7.30 -5.96 -27.89
N LEU A 28 -6.16 -6.13 -27.24
CA LEU A 28 -5.61 -7.44 -26.91
C LEU A 28 -6.02 -7.78 -25.47
N ALA A 29 -6.67 -8.93 -25.26
CA ALA A 29 -6.98 -9.41 -23.93
C ALA A 29 -6.73 -10.91 -23.80
N TYR A 30 -6.59 -11.38 -22.56
CA TYR A 30 -6.38 -12.79 -22.23
C TYR A 30 -7.51 -13.25 -21.32
N LEU A 31 -8.23 -14.29 -21.72
CA LEU A 31 -9.26 -14.90 -20.89
C LEU A 31 -8.62 -15.94 -19.98
N LEU A 32 -8.60 -15.63 -18.70
CA LEU A 32 -8.24 -16.56 -17.65
C LEU A 32 -9.52 -17.26 -17.20
N GLU A 33 -9.51 -18.59 -17.26
CA GLU A 33 -10.57 -19.45 -16.69
C GLU A 33 -10.01 -20.07 -15.40
N PRO A 34 -9.96 -19.32 -14.27
CA PRO A 34 -9.53 -19.89 -12.99
C PRO A 34 -10.48 -21.00 -12.53
N GLU A 35 -11.79 -20.86 -12.78
CA GLU A 35 -12.82 -21.84 -12.46
C GLU A 35 -13.91 -21.90 -13.57
N PRO A 36 -14.68 -23.01 -13.70
CA PRO A 36 -15.67 -23.18 -14.76
C PRO A 36 -16.80 -22.14 -14.80
N SER A 37 -17.02 -21.37 -13.73
CA SER A 37 -18.04 -20.33 -13.64
C SER A 37 -17.50 -18.91 -13.80
N ASP A 38 -16.18 -18.73 -13.68
CA ASP A 38 -15.58 -17.41 -13.47
C ASP A 38 -14.62 -17.12 -14.63
N GLN A 39 -14.93 -16.08 -15.39
CA GLN A 39 -14.07 -15.59 -16.47
C GLN A 39 -13.41 -14.30 -16.02
N VAL A 40 -12.09 -14.36 -15.84
CA VAL A 40 -11.27 -13.17 -15.57
C VAL A 40 -10.65 -12.74 -16.89
N VAL A 41 -10.86 -11.48 -17.29
CA VAL A 41 -10.29 -10.94 -18.53
C VAL A 41 -9.18 -9.97 -18.20
N VAL A 42 -7.96 -10.30 -18.62
CA VAL A 42 -6.81 -9.39 -18.48
C VAL A 42 -6.64 -8.62 -19.79
N VAL A 43 -6.92 -7.32 -19.76
CA VAL A 43 -6.73 -6.44 -20.91
C VAL A 43 -5.26 -6.03 -20.97
N ALA A 44 -4.57 -6.41 -22.03
CA ALA A 44 -3.16 -6.08 -22.24
C ALA A 44 -2.96 -4.62 -22.69
N GLY A 45 -3.94 -4.09 -23.43
CA GLY A 45 -3.91 -2.75 -24.00
C GLY A 45 -4.64 -2.70 -25.35
N ALA A 46 -4.58 -1.53 -25.99
CA ALA A 46 -5.12 -1.29 -27.32
C ALA A 46 -4.02 -0.78 -28.26
N TRP A 47 -4.02 -1.31 -29.48
CA TRP A 47 -3.06 -0.98 -30.53
C TRP A 47 -3.77 -0.85 -31.87
N PRO A 48 -3.11 -0.34 -32.92
CA PRO A 48 -3.58 -0.60 -34.28
C PRO A 48 -3.89 -2.09 -34.47
N LEU A 49 -5.03 -2.43 -35.07
CA LEU A 49 -5.55 -3.80 -35.15
C LEU A 49 -4.54 -4.78 -35.74
N THR A 50 -3.73 -4.33 -36.70
CA THR A 50 -2.63 -5.12 -37.28
C THR A 50 -1.53 -5.43 -36.26
N GLU A 51 -1.18 -4.47 -35.41
CA GLU A 51 -0.17 -4.63 -34.36
C GLU A 51 -0.69 -5.50 -33.21
N ALA A 52 -1.94 -5.30 -32.77
CA ALA A 52 -2.58 -6.17 -31.77
C ALA A 52 -2.55 -7.65 -32.20
N ARG A 53 -2.80 -7.93 -33.48
CA ARG A 53 -2.68 -9.29 -34.04
C ARG A 53 -1.24 -9.81 -34.06
N VAL A 54 -0.24 -8.96 -34.29
CA VAL A 54 1.18 -9.35 -34.23
C VAL A 54 1.59 -9.66 -32.80
N LEU A 55 1.16 -8.84 -31.83
CA LEU A 55 1.41 -9.06 -30.40
C LEU A 55 0.75 -10.35 -29.92
N ALA A 56 -0.50 -10.60 -30.30
CA ALA A 56 -1.22 -11.84 -29.99
C ALA A 56 -0.50 -13.11 -30.47
N ARG A 57 0.24 -13.02 -31.58
CA ARG A 57 1.00 -14.14 -32.17
C ARG A 57 2.43 -14.30 -31.66
N SER A 58 2.93 -13.32 -30.92
CA SER A 58 4.34 -13.27 -30.51
C SER A 58 4.55 -13.19 -29.00
N ARG A 59 3.47 -13.04 -28.22
CA ARG A 59 3.53 -12.85 -26.77
C ARG A 59 2.56 -13.76 -26.02
N VAL A 60 2.94 -14.08 -24.80
CA VAL A 60 2.19 -14.92 -23.87
C VAL A 60 2.02 -14.14 -22.58
N LEU A 61 0.87 -14.28 -21.93
CA LEU A 61 0.64 -13.72 -20.61
C LEU A 61 1.18 -14.67 -19.55
N GLN A 62 2.11 -14.18 -18.73
CA GLN A 62 2.75 -14.93 -17.66
C GLN A 62 2.63 -14.16 -16.35
N LEU A 63 2.41 -14.84 -15.22
CA LEU A 63 2.60 -14.20 -13.92
C LEU A 63 4.09 -14.20 -13.57
N ASN A 64 4.62 -13.04 -13.20
CA ASN A 64 5.98 -12.94 -12.71
C ASN A 64 6.07 -13.60 -11.32
N PRO A 65 6.98 -14.58 -11.12
CA PRO A 65 7.06 -15.34 -9.87
C PRO A 65 7.53 -14.50 -8.67
N VAL A 66 8.13 -13.33 -8.89
CA VAL A 66 8.67 -12.47 -7.83
C VAL A 66 7.58 -11.59 -7.23
N ASN A 67 6.77 -10.93 -8.07
CA ASN A 67 5.77 -9.95 -7.62
C ASN A 67 4.32 -10.39 -7.88
N GLY A 68 4.09 -11.52 -8.55
CA GLY A 68 2.75 -12.00 -8.89
C GLY A 68 2.06 -11.24 -10.01
N LEU A 69 2.70 -10.24 -10.62
CA LEU A 69 2.06 -9.38 -11.62
C LEU A 69 2.02 -10.04 -13.00
N PRO A 70 0.95 -9.82 -13.78
CA PRO A 70 0.88 -10.27 -15.17
C PRO A 70 1.87 -9.51 -16.06
N GLU A 71 2.70 -10.25 -16.79
CA GLU A 71 3.71 -9.73 -17.72
C GLU A 71 3.58 -10.37 -19.11
N PHE A 72 3.94 -9.59 -20.14
CA PHE A 72 3.96 -10.02 -21.53
C PHE A 72 5.35 -10.48 -21.94
N VAL A 73 5.53 -11.79 -22.06
CA VAL A 73 6.81 -12.36 -22.42
C VAL A 73 6.80 -12.78 -23.90
N PRO A 74 7.83 -12.46 -24.69
CA PRO A 74 7.92 -12.93 -26.06
C PRO A 74 8.07 -14.46 -26.10
N ALA A 75 7.27 -15.12 -26.94
CA ALA A 75 7.37 -16.54 -27.24
C ALA A 75 7.42 -16.74 -28.75
N ARG A 76 8.39 -17.53 -29.24
CA ARG A 76 8.58 -17.74 -30.69
C ARG A 76 7.63 -18.81 -31.23
N THR A 77 7.18 -19.71 -30.36
CA THR A 77 6.29 -20.83 -30.70
C THR A 77 5.31 -21.12 -29.57
N ALA A 78 4.21 -21.80 -29.88
CA ALA A 78 3.26 -22.29 -28.87
C ALA A 78 3.93 -23.31 -27.94
N GLU A 79 4.85 -24.14 -28.45
CA GLU A 79 5.59 -25.14 -27.66
C GLU A 79 6.50 -24.46 -26.61
N GLU A 80 7.23 -23.41 -27.00
CA GLU A 80 8.06 -22.62 -26.06
C GLU A 80 7.21 -21.95 -24.98
N ALA A 81 6.03 -21.46 -25.34
CA ALA A 81 5.07 -20.87 -24.40
C ALA A 81 4.59 -21.89 -23.37
N VAL A 82 4.18 -23.08 -23.84
CA VAL A 82 3.73 -24.19 -23.00
C VAL A 82 4.85 -24.69 -22.09
N GLU A 83 6.06 -24.85 -22.61
CA GLU A 83 7.22 -25.32 -21.83
C GLU A 83 7.61 -24.33 -20.73
N ARG A 84 7.66 -23.02 -21.04
CA ARG A 84 7.91 -22.00 -20.03
C ARG A 84 6.85 -22.00 -18.94
N ARG A 85 5.56 -22.09 -19.30
CA ARG A 85 4.46 -22.19 -18.35
C ARG A 85 4.62 -23.42 -17.45
N ALA A 86 4.92 -24.58 -18.02
CA ALA A 86 5.14 -25.81 -17.26
C ALA A 86 6.37 -25.69 -16.33
N SER A 87 7.41 -24.96 -16.74
CA SER A 87 8.57 -24.65 -15.89
C SER A 87 8.19 -23.76 -14.69
N LEU A 88 7.44 -22.70 -14.92
CA LEU A 88 7.00 -21.79 -13.86
C LEU A 88 6.01 -22.42 -12.91
N GLN A 89 5.04 -23.17 -13.43
CA GLN A 89 4.08 -23.87 -12.59
C GLN A 89 4.77 -24.89 -11.68
N ARG A 90 5.81 -25.59 -12.18
CA ARG A 90 6.68 -26.43 -11.35
C ARG A 90 7.42 -25.62 -10.30
N SER A 91 7.95 -24.45 -10.65
CA SER A 91 8.62 -23.55 -9.70
C SER A 91 7.68 -23.09 -8.58
N VAL A 92 6.47 -22.65 -8.92
CA VAL A 92 5.45 -22.18 -7.96
C VAL A 92 4.97 -23.33 -7.08
N GLN A 93 4.69 -24.51 -7.64
CA GLN A 93 4.30 -25.68 -6.87
C GLN A 93 5.41 -26.13 -5.91
N ASN A 94 6.67 -26.04 -6.33
CA ASN A 94 7.79 -26.38 -5.45
C ASN A 94 7.94 -25.35 -4.31
N ASP A 95 7.78 -24.06 -4.59
CA ASP A 95 7.79 -23.01 -3.55
C ASP A 95 6.64 -23.19 -2.56
N GLN A 96 5.43 -23.46 -3.04
CA GLN A 96 4.27 -23.76 -2.19
C GLN A 96 4.48 -25.02 -1.35
N ARG A 97 5.06 -26.08 -1.93
CA ARG A 97 5.41 -27.31 -1.19
C ARG A 97 6.39 -27.01 -0.06
N LEU A 98 7.41 -26.22 -0.33
CA LEU A 98 8.43 -25.84 0.65
C LEU A 98 7.87 -24.94 1.76
N ARG A 99 6.94 -24.03 1.44
CA ARG A 99 6.23 -23.22 2.44
C ARG A 99 5.31 -24.07 3.32
N ALA A 100 4.69 -25.10 2.75
CA ALA A 100 3.82 -26.01 3.47
C ALA A 100 4.56 -27.05 4.34
N MET A 101 5.87 -27.27 4.09
CA MET A 101 6.69 -28.11 4.96
C MET A 101 6.98 -27.35 6.27
N SER A 102 6.46 -27.88 7.38
CA SER A 102 6.83 -27.44 8.74
C SER A 102 8.35 -27.48 8.91
N TYR A 103 8.91 -26.49 9.60
CA TYR A 103 10.34 -26.43 9.93
C TYR A 103 10.86 -27.72 10.59
N GLU A 104 9.99 -28.43 11.32
CA GLU A 104 10.32 -29.68 12.01
C GLU A 104 10.49 -30.88 11.07
N SER A 105 10.11 -30.75 9.79
CA SER A 105 10.19 -31.82 8.78
C SER A 105 11.32 -31.65 7.78
N LEU A 106 12.06 -30.53 7.85
CA LEU A 106 13.21 -30.28 6.99
C LEU A 106 14.43 -31.04 7.51
N THR A 107 15.16 -31.67 6.61
CA THR A 107 16.50 -32.16 6.95
C THR A 107 17.43 -30.96 7.19
N GLU A 108 18.47 -31.13 8.01
CA GLU A 108 19.46 -30.08 8.30
C GLU A 108 20.09 -29.51 7.00
N GLU A 109 20.27 -30.34 5.98
CA GLU A 109 20.78 -29.92 4.66
C GLU A 109 19.78 -29.02 3.92
N GLU A 110 18.48 -29.32 3.96
CA GLU A 110 17.44 -28.47 3.36
C GLU A 110 17.28 -27.15 4.12
N TYR A 111 17.43 -27.17 5.45
CA TYR A 111 17.42 -25.99 6.30
C TYR A 111 18.58 -25.04 5.96
N GLN A 112 19.81 -25.56 5.92
CA GLN A 112 21.01 -24.77 5.60
C GLN A 112 20.98 -24.23 4.16
N ALA A 113 20.44 -24.98 3.22
CA ALA A 113 20.28 -24.52 1.85
C ALA A 113 19.21 -23.40 1.75
N ARG A 114 18.14 -23.46 2.55
CA ARG A 114 17.12 -22.40 2.65
C ARG A 114 17.68 -21.12 3.29
N GLU A 115 18.44 -21.22 4.38
CA GLU A 115 19.07 -20.05 5.03
C GLU A 115 20.17 -19.40 4.19
N SER A 116 20.95 -20.20 3.44
CA SER A 116 22.05 -19.66 2.64
C SER A 116 21.61 -18.96 1.35
N GLY A 117 20.35 -19.08 0.94
CA GLY A 117 19.84 -18.48 -0.30
C GLY A 117 20.44 -19.07 -1.59
N VAL A 118 21.14 -20.21 -1.50
CA VAL A 118 21.84 -20.87 -2.63
C VAL A 118 20.99 -21.96 -3.30
N TRP A 119 19.65 -21.91 -3.17
CA TRP A 119 18.74 -22.82 -3.89
C TRP A 119 18.56 -22.42 -5.37
N ASN A 120 19.64 -22.49 -6.15
CA ASN A 120 19.52 -22.44 -7.62
C ASN A 120 19.20 -23.84 -8.17
N ALA A 121 17.93 -24.02 -8.53
CA ALA A 121 17.26 -24.86 -9.55
C ALA A 121 18.00 -25.91 -10.43
N ALA A 122 19.20 -26.41 -10.10
CA ALA A 122 19.95 -27.31 -10.98
C ALA A 122 20.75 -28.38 -10.22
N ALA A 123 20.06 -29.21 -9.43
CA ALA A 123 20.44 -30.62 -9.18
C ALA A 123 19.40 -31.26 -8.25
N ILE A 124 18.20 -31.51 -8.74
CA ILE A 124 17.39 -32.60 -8.17
C ILE A 124 18.02 -33.88 -8.72
N VAL A 125 18.98 -34.43 -7.98
CA VAL A 125 19.35 -35.84 -8.12
C VAL A 125 18.08 -36.62 -7.83
N GLU A 126 17.57 -37.32 -8.84
CA GLU A 126 16.49 -38.29 -8.72
C GLU A 126 16.89 -39.28 -7.61
N PRO A 127 16.07 -39.50 -6.57
CA PRO A 127 16.45 -40.39 -5.47
C PRO A 127 16.60 -41.82 -6.01
N GLU A 128 17.83 -42.34 -5.97
CA GLU A 128 18.11 -43.76 -6.17
C GLU A 128 17.37 -44.58 -5.10
N GLU A 129 16.80 -45.72 -5.53
CA GLU A 129 15.93 -46.58 -4.74
C GLU A 129 16.54 -46.99 -3.37
N PRO A 130 15.72 -47.09 -2.31
CA PRO A 130 16.21 -47.38 -0.97
C PRO A 130 16.74 -48.82 -0.85
N GLN A 131 17.98 -48.95 -0.38
CA GLN A 131 18.54 -50.23 0.10
C GLN A 131 18.02 -50.56 1.51
N PRO A 132 17.81 -51.85 1.83
CA PRO A 132 17.13 -52.25 3.05
C PRO A 132 18.02 -52.22 4.30
N ASP A 133 17.41 -51.70 5.36
CA ASP A 133 17.55 -51.92 6.81
C ASP A 133 18.85 -52.52 7.38
N THR A 134 19.39 -51.78 8.35
CA THR A 134 20.02 -52.37 9.53
C THR A 134 19.49 -51.69 10.78
N ASP A 135 18.65 -52.42 11.52
CA ASP A 135 18.20 -52.12 12.88
C ASP A 135 19.39 -51.92 13.82
N THR A 136 19.35 -50.88 14.64
CA THR A 136 20.14 -50.81 15.87
C THR A 136 19.30 -50.13 16.95
N ASP A 137 18.58 -50.96 17.71
CA ASP A 137 17.94 -50.57 18.96
C ASP A 137 19.04 -50.17 19.97
N THR A 138 18.91 -48.99 20.55
CA THR A 138 19.66 -48.61 21.75
C THR A 138 18.70 -47.95 22.73
N ASP A 139 18.13 -48.77 23.60
CA ASP A 139 17.43 -48.32 24.80
C ASP A 139 18.45 -47.68 25.75
N THR A 140 18.22 -46.43 26.15
CA THR A 140 18.92 -45.80 27.27
C THR A 140 17.88 -45.27 28.25
N ASP A 141 17.57 -46.08 29.25
CA ASP A 141 16.87 -45.65 30.46
C ASP A 141 17.84 -44.77 31.28
N THR A 142 17.48 -43.51 31.49
CA THR A 142 18.15 -42.65 32.47
C THR A 142 17.10 -42.11 33.44
N ASP A 143 16.91 -42.83 34.53
CA ASP A 143 16.26 -42.31 35.74
C ASP A 143 17.18 -41.27 36.37
N THR A 144 16.76 -40.01 36.39
CA THR A 144 17.41 -38.95 37.18
C THR A 144 16.38 -38.40 38.15
N ASP A 145 16.32 -39.02 39.33
CA ASP A 145 15.68 -38.44 40.52
C ASP A 145 16.54 -37.24 40.96
N THR A 146 16.04 -36.02 40.71
CA THR A 146 16.60 -34.78 41.27
C THR A 146 15.58 -34.18 42.23
N ASP A 147 15.70 -34.56 43.50
CA ASP A 147 15.05 -33.86 44.61
C ASP A 147 15.71 -32.48 44.75
N THR A 148 15.03 -31.44 44.28
CA THR A 148 15.41 -30.04 44.54
C THR A 148 14.46 -29.49 45.60
N ASP A 149 14.91 -29.51 46.85
CA ASP A 149 14.31 -28.74 47.93
C ASP A 149 14.42 -27.25 47.60
N THR A 150 13.32 -26.65 47.14
CA THR A 150 13.22 -25.20 46.89
C THR A 150 12.58 -24.56 48.11
N ASP A 151 13.40 -24.00 49.00
CA ASP A 151 12.95 -23.10 50.06
C ASP A 151 12.27 -21.89 49.43
N THR A 152 10.95 -21.81 49.60
CA THR A 152 10.12 -20.70 49.12
C THR A 152 10.07 -19.63 50.20
N ASP A 153 10.99 -18.67 50.14
CA ASP A 153 10.86 -17.42 50.89
C ASP A 153 9.72 -16.60 50.25
N THR A 154 8.58 -16.58 50.95
CA THR A 154 7.41 -15.78 50.57
C THR A 154 7.60 -14.37 51.09
N ASP A 155 8.37 -13.55 50.38
CA ASP A 155 8.33 -12.10 50.55
C ASP A 155 6.99 -11.62 49.98
N THR A 156 6.05 -11.34 50.89
CA THR A 156 4.77 -10.71 50.54
C THR A 156 5.04 -9.23 50.35
N ASP A 157 5.49 -8.86 49.14
CA ASP A 157 5.43 -7.49 48.69
C ASP A 157 3.96 -7.11 48.58
N VAL A 158 3.50 -6.31 49.53
CA VAL A 158 2.18 -5.68 49.47
C VAL A 158 2.33 -4.54 48.46
N ASP A 159 2.17 -4.86 47.19
CA ASP A 159 1.94 -3.88 46.14
C ASP A 159 0.62 -3.17 46.47
N VAL A 160 0.76 -1.99 47.08
CA VAL A 160 -0.38 -1.09 47.23
C VAL A 160 -0.56 -0.45 45.87
N ASP A 161 -1.38 -1.11 45.03
CA ASP A 161 -1.91 -0.55 43.80
C ASP A 161 -2.73 0.69 44.16
N VAL A 162 -2.07 1.85 44.18
CA VAL A 162 -2.76 3.12 44.25
C VAL A 162 -3.26 3.38 42.85
N ASP A 163 -4.52 3.06 42.59
CA ASP A 163 -5.27 3.48 41.42
C ASP A 163 -5.37 5.02 41.43
N VAL A 164 -4.29 5.68 40.99
CA VAL A 164 -4.32 7.10 40.70
C VAL A 164 -5.09 7.25 39.40
N ASP A 165 -6.24 7.91 39.48
CA ASP A 165 -7.01 8.31 38.30
C ASP A 165 -6.14 9.26 37.45
N VAL A 166 -5.51 8.68 36.43
CA VAL A 166 -4.59 9.37 35.51
C VAL A 166 -5.29 10.53 34.82
N GLU A 167 -6.60 10.41 34.54
CA GLU A 167 -7.38 11.46 33.91
C GLU A 167 -7.62 12.64 34.86
N ALA A 168 -7.91 12.37 36.13
CA ALA A 168 -8.01 13.43 37.14
C ALA A 168 -6.69 14.21 37.31
N VAL A 169 -5.54 13.52 37.18
CA VAL A 169 -4.22 14.18 37.21
C VAL A 169 -4.01 15.05 35.97
N LYS A 170 -4.38 14.57 34.77
CA LYS A 170 -4.29 15.36 33.53
C LYS A 170 -5.18 16.60 33.58
N GLU A 171 -6.43 16.46 34.01
CA GLU A 171 -7.37 17.58 34.13
C GLU A 171 -6.87 18.64 35.12
N ALA A 172 -6.33 18.22 36.27
CA ALA A 172 -5.73 19.13 37.24
C ALA A 172 -4.51 19.88 36.67
N LYS A 173 -3.65 19.20 35.89
CA LYS A 173 -2.50 19.83 35.23
C LYS A 173 -2.96 20.87 34.20
N ILE A 174 -3.95 20.55 33.38
CA ILE A 174 -4.52 21.46 32.37
C ILE A 174 -5.13 22.70 33.05
N GLN A 175 -5.92 22.51 34.10
CA GLN A 175 -6.51 23.61 34.86
C GLN A 175 -5.42 24.52 35.48
N ALA A 176 -4.36 23.92 36.04
CA ALA A 176 -3.24 24.69 36.58
C ALA A 176 -2.49 25.48 35.49
N ALA A 177 -2.42 24.98 34.26
CA ALA A 177 -1.84 25.68 33.13
C ALA A 177 -2.72 26.86 32.66
N PHE A 178 -4.05 26.69 32.66
CA PHE A 178 -5.00 27.79 32.41
C PHE A 178 -4.81 28.95 33.39
N GLU A 179 -4.80 28.65 34.70
CA GLU A 179 -4.64 29.68 35.73
C GLU A 179 -3.26 30.38 35.64
N ARG A 180 -2.21 29.64 35.28
CA ARG A 180 -0.88 30.21 35.00
C ARG A 180 -0.90 31.16 33.80
N ALA A 181 -1.56 30.77 32.70
CA ALA A 181 -1.67 31.61 31.51
C ALA A 181 -2.47 32.91 31.80
N LYS A 182 -3.59 32.79 32.52
CA LYS A 182 -4.39 33.95 32.98
C LYS A 182 -3.57 34.89 33.85
N ALA A 183 -2.87 34.36 34.86
CA ALA A 183 -2.04 35.15 35.75
C ALA A 183 -0.90 35.87 34.99
N LYS A 184 -0.27 35.19 34.02
CA LYS A 184 0.79 35.76 33.17
C LYS A 184 0.27 36.91 32.30
N ALA A 185 -0.90 36.74 31.67
CA ALA A 185 -1.52 37.78 30.86
C ALA A 185 -1.97 38.99 31.69
N ALA A 186 -2.55 38.74 32.88
CA ALA A 186 -2.88 39.80 33.83
C ALA A 186 -1.64 40.58 34.31
N ALA A 187 -0.53 39.88 34.59
CA ALA A 187 0.73 40.52 34.95
C ALA A 187 1.35 41.35 33.82
N ALA A 188 1.08 41.00 32.56
CA ALA A 188 1.47 41.76 31.37
C ALA A 188 0.58 42.99 31.10
N GLY A 189 -0.47 43.22 31.90
CA GLY A 189 -1.41 44.34 31.73
C GLY A 189 -2.52 44.08 30.71
N THR A 190 -2.68 42.84 30.26
CA THR A 190 -3.70 42.38 29.31
C THR A 190 -4.49 41.24 29.95
N PRO A 191 -5.41 41.53 30.90
CA PRO A 191 -6.27 40.50 31.46
C PRO A 191 -7.10 39.85 30.35
N ILE A 192 -7.20 38.52 30.39
CA ILE A 192 -7.94 37.73 29.42
C ILE A 192 -9.42 37.79 29.78
N ASP A 193 -10.26 38.18 28.83
CA ASP A 193 -11.71 37.98 28.92
C ASP A 193 -12.06 36.60 28.36
N GLU A 194 -12.41 35.67 29.26
CA GLU A 194 -12.68 34.27 28.96
C GLU A 194 -13.82 34.08 27.94
N GLU A 195 -14.72 35.06 27.77
CA GLU A 195 -15.80 35.00 26.79
C GLU A 195 -15.33 35.31 25.35
N THR A 196 -14.11 35.87 25.19
CA THR A 196 -13.63 36.43 23.91
C THR A 196 -12.36 35.76 23.38
N VAL A 197 -11.85 34.75 24.08
CA VAL A 197 -10.64 34.03 23.69
C VAL A 197 -10.96 32.58 23.39
N GLU A 198 -10.22 32.04 22.42
CA GLU A 198 -10.17 30.61 22.17
C GLU A 198 -8.88 30.06 22.77
N TRP A 199 -9.01 28.95 23.48
CA TRP A 199 -7.92 28.34 24.23
C TRP A 199 -7.41 27.08 23.52
N PHE A 200 -6.09 26.98 23.39
CA PHE A 200 -5.43 25.83 22.78
C PHE A 200 -4.52 25.18 23.82
N VAL A 201 -4.70 23.88 24.01
CA VAL A 201 -3.89 23.07 24.93
C VAL A 201 -3.01 22.16 24.09
N SER A 202 -1.70 22.28 24.23
CA SER A 202 -0.73 21.37 23.61
C SER A 202 -0.08 20.53 24.69
N ILE A 203 -0.10 19.20 24.51
CA ILE A 203 0.54 18.21 25.38
C ILE A 203 1.48 17.40 24.49
N VAL A 204 2.79 17.48 24.75
CA VAL A 204 3.79 16.69 24.03
C VAL A 204 4.39 15.71 25.05
N GLY A 205 4.01 14.43 24.95
CA GLY A 205 4.45 13.38 25.89
C GLY A 205 3.97 13.61 27.34
N ASP A 206 4.85 13.33 28.31
CA ASP A 206 4.61 13.47 29.76
C ASP A 206 4.82 14.91 30.30
N ASP A 207 5.09 15.88 29.42
CA ASP A 207 5.44 17.25 29.79
C ASP A 207 4.26 18.04 30.40
N GLU A 208 4.57 19.18 31.02
CA GLU A 208 3.53 20.10 31.50
C GLU A 208 2.70 20.63 30.31
N PRO A 209 1.35 20.61 30.39
CA PRO A 209 0.51 21.14 29.34
C PRO A 209 0.83 22.62 29.10
N THR A 210 1.09 22.96 27.84
CA THR A 210 1.28 24.34 27.43
C THR A 210 -0.05 24.89 26.94
N VAL A 211 -0.56 25.91 27.62
CA VAL A 211 -1.80 26.58 27.26
C VAL A 211 -1.46 27.89 26.55
N THR A 212 -1.98 28.05 25.34
CA THR A 212 -1.97 29.30 24.58
C THR A 212 -3.40 29.76 24.34
N PHE A 213 -3.58 31.05 24.08
CA PHE A 213 -4.88 31.62 23.76
C PHE A 213 -4.73 32.57 22.58
N VAL A 214 -5.78 32.66 21.78
CA VAL A 214 -5.88 33.59 20.66
C VAL A 214 -7.07 34.50 20.93
N THR A 215 -6.85 35.81 20.94
CA THR A 215 -7.95 36.78 21.03
C THR A 215 -8.71 36.85 19.71
N GLU A 216 -10.00 37.21 19.74
CA GLU A 216 -10.78 37.47 18.52
C GLU A 216 -10.08 38.44 17.55
N GLU A 217 -9.35 39.43 18.07
CA GLU A 217 -8.58 40.37 17.26
C GLU A 217 -7.36 39.71 16.62
N GLN A 218 -6.62 38.88 17.36
CA GLN A 218 -5.52 38.09 16.81
C GLN A 218 -6.02 37.05 15.79
N ARG A 219 -7.17 36.42 16.04
CA ARG A 219 -7.80 35.50 15.10
C ARG A 219 -8.18 36.23 13.83
N ARG A 220 -8.83 37.39 13.91
CA ARG A 220 -9.15 38.20 12.71
C ARG A 220 -7.91 38.72 12.00
N ALA A 221 -6.86 39.10 12.71
CA ALA A 221 -5.60 39.50 12.09
C ALA A 221 -4.96 38.32 11.36
N PHE A 222 -4.95 37.14 11.98
CA PHE A 222 -4.47 35.91 11.38
C PHE A 222 -5.34 35.48 10.19
N GLU A 223 -6.66 35.52 10.29
CA GLU A 223 -7.60 35.23 9.20
C GLU A 223 -7.45 36.23 8.04
N ALA A 224 -7.24 37.52 8.33
CA ALA A 224 -7.02 38.55 7.32
C ALA A 224 -5.65 38.40 6.61
N GLU A 225 -4.62 37.92 7.31
CA GLU A 225 -3.34 37.55 6.71
C GLU A 225 -3.43 36.20 5.97
N ALA A 226 -4.24 35.26 6.47
CA ALA A 226 -4.46 33.94 5.88
C ALA A 226 -5.33 34.01 4.61
N GLU A 227 -6.21 35.00 4.46
CA GLU A 227 -6.91 35.27 3.20
C GLU A 227 -5.95 35.58 2.03
N GLU A 228 -4.69 35.95 2.31
CA GLU A 228 -3.65 36.14 1.30
C GLU A 228 -2.71 34.93 1.15
N TYR A 229 -2.83 33.93 2.02
CA TYR A 229 -2.00 32.72 1.95
C TYR A 229 -2.62 31.73 0.96
N PHE A 230 -1.93 31.54 -0.15
CA PHE A 230 -2.28 30.51 -1.11
C PHE A 230 -2.00 29.13 -0.49
N ASP A 231 -3.05 28.51 0.02
CA ASP A 231 -2.97 27.21 0.70
C ASP A 231 -2.75 26.03 -0.28
N GLY A 232 -2.90 26.30 -1.58
CA GLY A 232 -2.68 25.36 -2.67
C GLY A 232 -3.36 24.02 -2.43
N ILE A 233 -2.66 22.93 -2.79
CA ILE A 233 -3.05 21.57 -2.41
C ILE A 233 -2.26 21.04 -1.20
N ALA A 234 -1.16 21.69 -0.82
CA ALA A 234 -0.23 21.22 0.21
C ALA A 234 -0.82 21.22 1.64
N GLY A 235 -1.78 22.09 1.92
CA GLY A 235 -2.43 22.16 3.24
C GLY A 235 -3.55 21.14 3.45
N ARG A 236 -3.96 20.38 2.42
CA ARG A 236 -5.27 19.70 2.40
C ARG A 236 -5.27 18.21 2.17
N TYR A 237 -4.24 17.69 1.52
CA TYR A 237 -4.14 16.26 1.20
C TYR A 237 -2.84 15.74 1.76
N SER A 238 -2.69 14.48 2.17
CA SER A 238 -1.34 13.94 2.35
C SER A 238 -0.76 13.56 0.99
N PRO A 239 0.52 13.85 0.67
CA PRO A 239 1.12 13.42 -0.58
C PRO A 239 1.00 11.91 -0.79
N MET A 240 1.10 11.14 0.29
CA MET A 240 0.96 9.68 0.25
C MET A 240 -0.44 9.22 -0.05
N GLU A 241 -1.44 9.87 0.54
CA GLU A 241 -2.84 9.52 0.28
C GLU A 241 -3.17 9.77 -1.19
N VAL A 242 -2.62 10.84 -1.76
CA VAL A 242 -2.82 11.20 -3.15
C VAL A 242 -2.09 10.23 -4.09
N THR A 243 -0.81 9.92 -3.85
CA THR A 243 -0.07 8.97 -4.68
C THR A 243 -0.60 7.54 -4.53
N GLY A 244 -0.91 7.12 -3.30
CA GLY A 244 -1.35 5.77 -2.97
C GLY A 244 -2.82 5.48 -3.30
N ARG A 245 -3.75 6.39 -2.95
CA ARG A 245 -5.19 6.16 -3.16
C ARG A 245 -5.68 6.67 -4.51
N LEU A 246 -5.16 7.80 -5.00
CA LEU A 246 -5.56 8.32 -6.32
C LEU A 246 -4.70 7.74 -7.44
N GLY A 247 -3.43 7.37 -7.18
CA GLY A 247 -2.53 6.88 -8.21
C GLY A 247 -1.88 7.98 -9.05
N LEU A 248 -1.83 9.22 -8.53
CA LEU A 248 -1.10 10.31 -9.18
C LEU A 248 0.42 10.05 -9.10
N PRO A 249 1.18 10.22 -10.20
CA PRO A 249 2.64 10.14 -10.16
C PRO A 249 3.21 11.19 -9.21
N GLU A 250 4.26 10.81 -8.48
CA GLU A 250 4.92 11.70 -7.51
C GLU A 250 5.46 12.96 -8.17
N GLU A 251 5.97 12.87 -9.40
CA GLU A 251 6.51 14.03 -10.13
C GLU A 251 5.42 15.06 -10.43
N VAL A 252 4.24 14.59 -10.85
CA VAL A 252 3.08 15.44 -11.15
C VAL A 252 2.54 16.09 -9.88
N LEU A 253 2.45 15.30 -8.80
CA LEU A 253 1.99 15.80 -7.52
C LEU A 253 2.96 16.82 -6.93
N SER A 254 4.26 16.56 -6.97
CA SER A 254 5.29 17.42 -6.37
C SER A 254 5.30 18.83 -6.97
N GLU A 255 5.14 18.96 -8.29
CA GLU A 255 5.05 20.29 -8.93
C GLU A 255 3.82 21.09 -8.47
N ALA A 256 2.64 20.45 -8.44
CA ALA A 256 1.40 21.07 -8.00
C ALA A 256 1.41 21.35 -6.48
N TRP A 257 2.02 20.47 -5.70
CA TRP A 257 2.13 20.55 -4.25
C TRP A 257 3.01 21.70 -3.82
N ASN A 258 4.14 21.89 -4.49
CA ASN A 258 5.08 22.96 -4.17
C ASN A 258 4.66 24.34 -4.72
N ALA A 259 3.52 24.44 -5.40
CA ALA A 259 3.01 25.69 -5.93
C ALA A 259 2.72 26.69 -4.80
N GLN A 260 3.43 27.83 -4.82
CA GLN A 260 3.28 28.91 -3.83
C GLN A 260 2.28 29.99 -4.29
N SER A 261 1.63 29.80 -5.43
CA SER A 261 0.63 30.72 -5.98
C SER A 261 -0.32 29.99 -6.92
N GLN A 262 -1.50 30.58 -7.15
CA GLN A 262 -2.46 30.07 -8.13
C GLN A 262 -1.85 29.95 -9.53
N GLU A 263 -1.03 30.93 -9.94
CA GLU A 263 -0.36 30.89 -11.25
C GLU A 263 0.61 29.70 -11.36
N ALA A 264 1.33 29.37 -10.29
CA ALA A 264 2.21 28.20 -10.25
C ALA A 264 1.41 26.89 -10.27
N LEU A 265 0.29 26.82 -9.56
CA LEU A 265 -0.59 25.64 -9.57
C LEU A 265 -1.22 25.45 -10.94
N ASP A 266 -1.73 26.51 -11.55
CA ASP A 266 -2.28 26.49 -12.91
C ASP A 266 -1.21 26.05 -13.92
N ALA A 267 0.05 26.49 -13.75
CA ALA A 267 1.15 26.04 -14.61
C ALA A 267 1.42 24.53 -14.47
N ALA A 268 1.43 23.99 -13.25
CA ALA A 268 1.59 22.56 -13.00
C ALA A 268 0.43 21.72 -13.57
N ILE A 269 -0.81 22.17 -13.37
CA ILE A 269 -2.02 21.57 -13.96
C ILE A 269 -1.92 21.57 -15.50
N ASN A 270 -1.45 22.67 -16.08
CA ASN A 270 -1.33 22.78 -17.53
C ASN A 270 -0.17 21.96 -18.12
N ALA A 271 0.89 21.72 -17.34
CA ALA A 271 2.03 20.88 -17.72
C ALA A 271 1.70 19.38 -17.77
N CYS A 272 0.60 18.95 -17.14
CA CYS A 272 0.15 17.56 -17.20
C CYS A 272 -0.19 17.13 -18.63
N GLU A 273 0.56 16.16 -19.17
CA GLU A 273 0.29 15.55 -20.48
C GLU A 273 -0.94 14.63 -20.46
N ASN A 274 -1.23 14.03 -19.29
CA ASN A 274 -2.38 13.16 -19.10
C ASN A 274 -3.59 13.98 -18.60
N GLU A 275 -4.69 13.94 -19.36
CA GLU A 275 -5.94 14.64 -19.05
C GLU A 275 -6.56 14.20 -17.71
N TRP A 276 -6.39 12.94 -17.31
CA TRP A 276 -6.87 12.46 -16.01
C TRP A 276 -6.06 13.08 -14.86
N HIS A 277 -4.73 13.18 -14.97
CA HIS A 277 -3.90 13.89 -13.98
C HIS A 277 -4.34 15.35 -13.85
N ARG A 278 -4.54 16.01 -14.99
CA ARG A 278 -5.01 17.40 -15.03
C ARG A 278 -6.35 17.56 -14.31
N ARG A 279 -7.35 16.73 -14.62
CA ARG A 279 -8.67 16.78 -13.98
C ARG A 279 -8.59 16.53 -12.48
N MET A 280 -7.80 15.55 -12.05
CA MET A 280 -7.62 15.25 -10.63
C MET A 280 -7.05 16.46 -9.88
N LEU A 281 -5.96 17.06 -10.39
CA LEU A 281 -5.35 18.25 -9.79
C LEU A 281 -6.29 19.46 -9.79
N VAL A 282 -7.11 19.65 -10.83
CA VAL A 282 -8.14 20.71 -10.86
C VAL A 282 -9.16 20.51 -9.73
N ARG A 283 -9.66 19.28 -9.54
CA ARG A 283 -10.65 19.01 -8.50
C ARG A 283 -10.05 19.11 -7.09
N MET A 284 -8.78 18.75 -6.92
CA MET A 284 -8.02 19.02 -5.69
C MET A 284 -7.86 20.53 -5.43
N ALA A 285 -7.55 21.30 -6.46
CA ALA A 285 -7.45 22.77 -6.37
C ALA A 285 -8.80 23.42 -6.02
N GLU A 286 -9.91 22.84 -6.48
CA GLU A 286 -11.28 23.22 -6.12
C GLU A 286 -11.72 22.70 -4.74
N HIS A 287 -10.81 22.11 -3.97
CA HIS A 287 -10.99 21.71 -2.58
C HIS A 287 -11.95 20.54 -2.34
N ALA A 288 -12.11 19.64 -3.31
CA ALA A 288 -12.90 18.43 -3.11
C ALA A 288 -12.22 17.52 -2.06
N ALA A 289 -12.98 16.99 -1.09
CA ALA A 289 -12.40 16.05 -0.13
C ALA A 289 -11.86 14.80 -0.85
N LEU A 290 -10.87 14.12 -0.28
CA LEU A 290 -10.27 12.93 -0.92
C LEU A 290 -11.33 11.86 -1.25
N ASP A 291 -12.27 11.61 -0.34
CA ASP A 291 -13.35 10.65 -0.56
C ASP A 291 -14.35 11.12 -1.64
N GLU A 292 -14.53 12.44 -1.81
CA GLU A 292 -15.35 12.98 -2.91
C GLU A 292 -14.65 12.78 -4.26
N LEU A 293 -13.32 12.97 -4.31
CA LEU A 293 -12.53 12.67 -5.51
C LEU A 293 -12.62 11.19 -5.85
N MET A 294 -12.44 10.31 -4.86
CA MET A 294 -12.56 8.87 -5.08
C MET A 294 -13.94 8.48 -5.62
N LEU A 295 -15.02 9.06 -5.07
CA LEU A 295 -16.37 8.82 -5.55
C LEU A 295 -16.64 9.40 -6.94
N GLU A 296 -16.14 10.61 -7.22
CA GLU A 296 -16.33 11.30 -8.50
C GLU A 296 -15.63 10.55 -9.66
N PHE A 297 -14.43 10.05 -9.39
CA PHE A 297 -13.63 9.30 -10.36
C PHE A 297 -13.89 7.78 -10.31
N ASP A 298 -14.88 7.32 -9.56
CA ASP A 298 -15.27 5.90 -9.41
C ASP A 298 -14.07 5.02 -9.01
N LEU A 299 -13.18 5.55 -8.17
CA LEU A 299 -12.00 4.87 -7.64
C LEU A 299 -12.43 4.00 -6.46
N GLU A 300 -12.70 2.72 -6.72
CA GLU A 300 -12.87 1.74 -5.66
C GLU A 300 -11.50 1.36 -5.09
N THR A 301 -11.32 1.54 -3.78
CA THR A 301 -10.18 0.96 -3.08
C THR A 301 -10.43 -0.55 -3.00
N ILE A 302 -9.82 -1.33 -3.88
CA ILE A 302 -9.76 -2.78 -3.67
C ILE A 302 -8.75 -3.01 -2.56
N VAL A 303 -9.24 -3.01 -1.33
CA VAL A 303 -8.48 -3.54 -0.20
C VAL A 303 -8.52 -5.05 -0.36
N PHE A 304 -7.44 -5.66 -0.83
CA PHE A 304 -7.28 -7.10 -0.73
C PHE A 304 -7.17 -7.44 0.76
N PRO A 305 -8.14 -8.16 1.35
CA PRO A 305 -7.94 -8.67 2.70
C PRO A 305 -6.77 -9.66 2.64
N GLN A 306 -5.65 -9.34 3.30
CA GLN A 306 -4.64 -10.33 3.63
C GLN A 306 -5.17 -11.16 4.80
N ASP A 307 -5.03 -12.48 4.71
CA ASP A 307 -5.62 -13.49 5.62
C ASP A 307 -5.04 -13.50 7.05
N ARG A 308 -4.21 -12.52 7.45
CA ARG A 308 -3.60 -12.48 8.78
C ARG A 308 -3.57 -11.06 9.34
N GLU A 309 -4.21 -10.88 10.50
CA GLU A 309 -4.03 -9.70 11.35
C GLU A 309 -2.56 -9.59 11.81
N PRO A 310 -1.96 -8.39 11.81
CA PRO A 310 -0.61 -8.20 12.31
C PRO A 310 -0.48 -8.64 13.78
N THR A 311 0.70 -9.09 14.18
CA THR A 311 0.98 -9.28 15.61
C THR A 311 1.09 -7.92 16.31
N GLU A 312 0.88 -7.88 17.64
CA GLU A 312 1.05 -6.64 18.42
C GLU A 312 2.45 -6.06 18.27
N GLU A 313 3.49 -6.91 18.26
CA GLU A 313 4.88 -6.51 18.07
C GLU A 313 5.12 -5.89 16.68
N GLU A 314 4.56 -6.51 15.64
CA GLU A 314 4.57 -5.96 14.29
C GLU A 314 3.95 -4.56 14.31
N GLN A 315 2.72 -4.44 14.83
CA GLN A 315 1.98 -3.18 14.89
C GLN A 315 2.71 -2.08 15.67
N GLU A 316 3.38 -2.43 16.79
CA GLU A 316 4.18 -1.50 17.58
C GLU A 316 5.40 -0.99 16.81
N VAL A 317 6.14 -1.88 16.14
CA VAL A 317 7.32 -1.51 15.33
C VAL A 317 6.95 -0.53 14.21
N TRP A 318 5.84 -0.76 13.51
CA TRP A 318 5.39 0.17 12.47
C TRP A 318 4.84 1.47 13.06
N SER A 319 4.10 1.44 14.16
CA SER A 319 3.60 2.67 14.81
C SER A 319 4.74 3.61 15.20
N VAL A 320 5.83 3.06 15.74
CA VAL A 320 7.05 3.82 16.06
C VAL A 320 7.70 4.40 14.81
N ALA A 321 7.87 3.58 13.77
CA ALA A 321 8.50 4.03 12.53
C ALA A 321 7.64 5.08 11.80
N TYR A 322 6.33 4.91 11.79
CA TYR A 322 5.36 5.81 11.15
C TYR A 322 5.35 7.16 11.86
N SER A 323 5.31 7.17 13.19
CA SER A 323 5.39 8.40 13.98
C SER A 323 6.69 9.17 13.70
N ALA A 324 7.82 8.47 13.60
CA ALA A 324 9.10 9.09 13.26
C ALA A 324 9.13 9.65 11.83
N ALA A 325 8.46 9.02 10.86
CA ALA A 325 8.34 9.55 9.50
C ALA A 325 7.47 10.81 9.46
N MET A 326 6.35 10.82 10.19
CA MET A 326 5.46 11.98 10.31
C MET A 326 6.15 13.19 10.95
N GLU A 327 6.89 13.00 12.04
CA GLU A 327 7.67 14.09 12.66
C GLU A 327 8.67 14.73 11.70
N ARG A 328 9.31 13.92 10.84
CA ARG A 328 10.24 14.43 9.83
C ARG A 328 9.53 15.17 8.71
N TRP A 329 8.35 14.72 8.30
CA TRP A 329 7.54 15.44 7.33
C TRP A 329 7.04 16.79 7.84
N GLU A 330 6.62 16.90 9.10
CA GLU A 330 6.24 18.18 9.69
C GLU A 330 7.41 19.19 9.69
N LEU A 331 8.65 18.69 9.68
CA LEU A 331 9.87 19.50 9.54
C LEU A 331 10.24 19.80 8.07
N GLY A 332 9.46 19.32 7.10
CA GLY A 332 9.69 19.51 5.67
C GLY A 332 10.69 18.53 5.04
N ASP A 333 11.14 17.51 5.77
CA ASP A 333 11.98 16.45 5.21
C ASP A 333 11.11 15.40 4.51
N PHE A 334 11.37 15.14 3.23
CA PHE A 334 10.70 14.04 2.51
C PHE A 334 11.38 12.70 2.87
N VAL A 335 10.68 11.83 3.59
CA VAL A 335 11.13 10.47 3.94
C VAL A 335 10.13 9.44 3.44
N GLU A 336 10.61 8.28 2.99
CA GLU A 336 9.74 7.15 2.62
C GLU A 336 9.02 6.59 3.86
N GLU A 337 7.74 6.23 3.71
CA GLU A 337 7.00 5.56 4.78
C GLU A 337 7.65 4.20 5.10
N PRO A 338 7.79 3.83 6.39
CA PRO A 338 8.15 2.48 6.73
C PRO A 338 7.14 1.49 6.15
N VAL A 339 7.63 0.57 5.33
CA VAL A 339 6.82 -0.52 4.79
C VAL A 339 6.30 -1.35 5.96
N ALA A 340 4.98 -1.33 6.21
CA ALA A 340 4.41 -2.30 7.13
C ALA A 340 4.40 -3.67 6.43
N PRO A 341 5.12 -4.67 6.94
CA PRO A 341 5.22 -5.97 6.28
C PRO A 341 3.87 -6.68 6.09
N TRP A 342 2.84 -6.32 6.88
CA TRP A 342 1.45 -6.79 6.72
C TRP A 342 0.57 -5.86 5.85
N LEU A 343 1.00 -4.62 5.59
CA LEU A 343 0.38 -3.66 4.67
C LEU A 343 1.02 -3.70 3.28
N LEU A 344 1.58 -4.84 2.86
CA LEU A 344 1.76 -5.11 1.44
C LEU A 344 0.38 -5.32 0.76
N SER A 345 -0.54 -4.40 0.98
CA SER A 345 -1.64 -4.07 0.10
C SER A 345 -1.03 -3.41 -1.13
N HIS A 346 -0.90 -4.17 -2.21
CA HIS A 346 -0.99 -3.56 -3.52
C HIS A 346 -2.39 -2.92 -3.61
N VAL A 347 -2.45 -1.59 -3.65
CA VAL A 347 -3.66 -0.91 -4.13
C VAL A 347 -3.68 -1.13 -5.63
N ASP A 348 -4.32 -2.21 -6.07
CA ASP A 348 -4.81 -2.26 -7.44
C ASP A 348 -6.06 -1.39 -7.48
N LEU A 349 -6.00 -0.29 -8.23
CA LEU A 349 -7.19 0.45 -8.61
C LEU A 349 -8.08 -0.52 -9.39
N GLY A 350 -9.23 -0.87 -8.81
CA GLY A 350 -10.17 -1.78 -9.41
C GLY A 350 -10.69 -1.29 -10.75
N ALA A 351 -10.88 -2.21 -11.69
CA ALA A 351 -11.72 -1.94 -12.86
C ALA A 351 -13.17 -1.69 -12.39
N PRO A 352 -13.90 -0.73 -12.98
CA PRO A 352 -15.23 -0.33 -12.53
C PRO A 352 -16.26 -1.45 -12.71
N ALA A 353 -17.30 -1.41 -11.89
CA ALA A 353 -18.43 -2.33 -11.93
C ALA A 353 -19.19 -2.27 -13.29
N SER A 354 -18.99 -3.32 -14.10
CA SER A 354 -19.80 -3.87 -15.21
C SER A 354 -20.42 -2.99 -16.33
N ASP A 355 -20.32 -1.65 -16.35
CA ASP A 355 -20.98 -0.82 -17.39
C ASP A 355 -20.13 0.34 -17.98
N ALA A 356 -18.80 0.35 -17.83
CA ALA A 356 -17.94 1.44 -18.32
C ALA A 356 -17.59 1.34 -19.82
N GLU A 357 -17.52 2.47 -20.53
CA GLU A 357 -17.00 2.59 -21.90
C GLU A 357 -15.51 2.98 -21.84
N ILE A 358 -14.65 2.19 -22.50
CA ILE A 358 -13.20 2.36 -22.45
C ILE A 358 -12.80 3.63 -23.23
N ILE A 359 -12.53 4.74 -22.53
CA ILE A 359 -11.78 5.87 -23.09
C ILE A 359 -10.32 5.68 -22.67
N ALA A 360 -9.46 5.38 -23.63
CA ALA A 360 -8.04 5.25 -23.38
C ALA A 360 -7.27 6.36 -24.11
N SER A 361 -6.42 7.07 -23.38
CA SER A 361 -5.45 8.03 -23.92
C SER A 361 -4.06 7.40 -23.86
N PHE A 362 -3.37 7.28 -25.01
CA PHE A 362 -2.09 6.58 -25.11
C PHE A 362 -1.05 7.44 -25.81
N GLU A 363 -0.05 7.93 -25.06
CA GLU A 363 1.24 8.36 -25.64
C GLU A 363 2.50 7.93 -24.85
N HIS A 364 2.42 7.21 -23.71
CA HIS A 364 3.62 6.87 -22.92
C HIS A 364 3.77 5.38 -22.55
N PRO A 365 4.99 4.78 -22.59
CA PRO A 365 5.27 3.37 -22.26
C PRO A 365 5.04 2.94 -20.80
N THR A 366 4.56 3.84 -19.93
CA THR A 366 4.19 3.56 -18.53
C THR A 366 2.68 3.65 -18.27
N ALA A 367 1.84 3.75 -19.30
CA ALA A 367 0.40 3.91 -19.14
C ALA A 367 -0.24 2.73 -18.39
N ARG A 368 -0.77 2.99 -17.19
CA ARG A 368 -1.74 2.12 -16.50
C ARG A 368 -3.10 2.27 -17.18
N LEU A 369 -3.80 1.15 -17.42
CA LEU A 369 -5.16 1.13 -17.95
C LEU A 369 -6.10 1.69 -16.89
N GLN A 370 -6.80 2.77 -17.22
CA GLN A 370 -7.88 3.33 -16.40
C GLN A 370 -9.16 3.38 -17.24
N PHE A 371 -10.30 3.16 -16.58
CA PHE A 371 -11.62 3.08 -17.20
C PHE A 371 -12.44 4.30 -16.76
N GLU A 372 -13.13 4.96 -17.69
CA GLU A 372 -14.00 6.11 -17.40
C GLU A 372 -15.47 5.72 -17.68
N ARG A 373 -16.40 6.08 -16.80
CA ARG A 373 -17.83 5.88 -17.03
C ARG A 373 -18.42 7.11 -17.74
N VAL A 374 -18.67 7.00 -19.05
CA VAL A 374 -19.38 8.05 -19.80
C VAL A 374 -20.87 8.01 -19.48
N ARG A 375 -21.45 9.13 -19.01
CA ARG A 375 -22.90 9.30 -18.83
C ARG A 375 -23.59 9.89 -20.05
#